data_AF-A0A674JLX6-F1
#
_entry.id   AF-A0A674JLX6-F1
#
_cell.length_a   1.000
_cell.length_b   1.000
_cell.length_c   1.000
_cell.angle_alpha   90.00
_cell.angle_beta   90.00
_cell.angle_gamma   90.00
#
_symmetry.space_group_name_H-M   'P 1'
#
loop_
_entity.id
_entity.type
_entity.pdbx_description
1 polymer ?
#
loop_
_entity_poly.entity_id
_entity_poly.type
_entity_poly.pdbx_seq_one_letter_code
_entity_poly.pdbx_strand_id
1 'polypeptide(L)'
;MALPTLPARWPSRSRALEKQIVRQRDQEARWRQQWERNSRYFKQSGVCSSKQSQWSSRRSYQQSMNAYHCEKMKEEKKISLEHRREQLRKLLYEERELLTAELRELRLNEESELNKIRERSEDLKSAREERRKKVAEELLYEHWKKNNTKLREIESELHKKHVIDVWGDQLTEKKQQEATEREEKRRYENEYELARREALERMKQEEEKRRLEEKKRAEVLLQQMEELKFREMEATKLKKEQENLLKQQWELEELEEERKQMEACRKKLELGRFLRHQYNAQLKRRAQQIQQELVLAGRLCQIQEKMELNRHAQEECVKYREQLIRELEEAKELTRREREEEEELKTARKQELESQLTERHLQAQEALQRQKEEEEEARLAEQHCEELVRQEAKRMTERGYPSKPRGRPKTAWT
;
A
#
# COMPACT_ATOMS: atom_id res chain seq x y z
N MET A 1 -89.86 235.98 0.62
CA MET A 1 -89.05 236.66 -0.40
C MET A 1 -87.59 236.35 -0.14
N ALA A 2 -87.02 235.52 -1.01
CA ALA A 2 -86.06 236.17 -1.89
C ALA A 2 -86.73 237.45 -2.41
N LEU A 3 -86.24 238.65 -2.08
CA LEU A 3 -86.09 239.82 -2.97
C LEU A 3 -85.48 241.03 -2.11
N PRO A 4 -84.67 241.98 -2.70
CA PRO A 4 -83.59 242.86 -2.17
C PRO A 4 -84.01 244.12 -1.37
N THR A 5 -83.12 244.95 -0.82
CA THR A 5 -81.70 244.75 -0.43
C THR A 5 -81.66 244.75 1.11
N LEU A 6 -80.74 244.04 1.78
CA LEU A 6 -80.35 244.40 3.16
C LEU A 6 -81.58 244.68 4.11
N PRO A 7 -81.51 245.56 5.12
CA PRO A 7 -81.07 245.29 6.48
C PRO A 7 -82.24 245.00 7.45
N ALA A 8 -82.29 243.76 7.96
CA ALA A 8 -83.50 243.01 8.36
C ALA A 8 -84.21 243.40 9.70
N ARG A 9 -84.18 244.68 10.09
CA ARG A 9 -84.68 245.19 11.37
C ARG A 9 -86.20 245.16 11.43
N TRP A 10 -86.80 244.53 12.43
CA TRP A 10 -87.56 245.19 13.50
C TRP A 10 -87.55 244.28 14.73
N PRO A 11 -87.47 244.85 15.94
CA PRO A 11 -87.00 244.14 17.12
C PRO A 11 -88.17 243.52 17.88
N SER A 12 -88.20 242.20 17.94
CA SER A 12 -89.15 241.44 18.76
C SER A 12 -88.39 240.73 19.88
N ARG A 13 -88.78 241.02 21.13
CA ARG A 13 -88.20 240.66 22.45
C ARG A 13 -87.72 239.21 22.71
N SER A 14 -87.79 238.28 21.76
CA SER A 14 -87.55 236.84 21.97
C SER A 14 -86.08 236.44 22.27
N ARG A 15 -85.08 237.15 21.72
CA ARG A 15 -83.66 236.72 21.76
C ARG A 15 -82.93 236.84 23.12
N ALA A 16 -83.53 237.53 24.10
CA ALA A 16 -82.90 237.77 25.40
C ALA A 16 -83.11 236.62 26.40
N LEU A 17 -84.24 235.92 26.31
CA LEU A 17 -84.61 234.84 27.25
C LEU A 17 -83.81 233.55 27.04
N GLU A 18 -83.52 233.15 25.79
CA GLU A 18 -82.75 231.93 25.50
C GLU A 18 -81.32 231.96 26.08
N LYS A 19 -80.66 233.12 26.04
CA LYS A 19 -79.29 233.26 26.55
C LYS A 19 -79.18 233.03 28.05
N GLN A 20 -80.26 233.25 28.79
CA GLN A 20 -80.27 233.08 30.24
C GLN A 20 -80.40 231.60 30.64
N ILE A 21 -81.22 230.82 29.91
CA ILE A 21 -81.42 229.38 30.15
C ILE A 21 -80.12 228.59 29.89
N VAL A 22 -79.37 228.93 28.84
CA VAL A 22 -78.13 228.21 28.49
C VAL A 22 -77.08 228.35 29.60
N ARG A 23 -76.94 229.54 30.20
CA ARG A 23 -75.96 229.77 31.28
C ARG A 23 -76.23 228.93 32.53
N GLN A 24 -77.50 228.67 32.87
CA GLN A 24 -77.81 227.82 34.03
C GLN A 24 -77.40 226.37 33.79
N ARG A 25 -77.68 225.81 32.61
CA ARG A 25 -77.29 224.42 32.30
C ARG A 25 -75.79 224.19 32.33
N ASP A 26 -75.01 225.16 31.83
CA ASP A 26 -73.55 225.08 31.86
C ASP A 26 -72.96 225.13 33.26
N GLN A 27 -73.66 225.75 34.22
CA GLN A 27 -73.23 225.73 35.61
C GLN A 27 -73.52 224.37 36.26
N GLU A 28 -74.72 223.81 36.05
CA GLU A 28 -75.06 222.49 36.59
C GLU A 28 -74.18 221.36 36.05
N ALA A 29 -73.85 221.39 34.75
CA ALA A 29 -73.01 220.38 34.11
C ALA A 29 -71.61 220.29 34.76
N ARG A 30 -71.03 221.44 35.12
CA ARG A 30 -69.72 221.51 35.77
C ARG A 30 -69.73 220.88 37.16
N TRP A 31 -70.77 221.14 37.94
CA TRP A 31 -70.91 220.57 39.29
C TRP A 31 -70.97 219.03 39.27
N ARG A 32 -71.71 218.43 38.32
CA ARG A 32 -71.80 216.96 38.21
C ARG A 32 -70.46 216.31 37.90
N GLN A 33 -69.70 216.88 36.95
CA GLN A 33 -68.40 216.35 36.56
C GLN A 33 -67.39 216.35 37.72
N GLN A 34 -67.45 217.37 38.58
CA GLN A 34 -66.54 217.49 39.72
C GLN A 34 -66.83 216.43 40.78
N TRP A 35 -68.11 216.14 41.05
CA TRP A 35 -68.53 215.08 41.97
C TRP A 35 -68.12 213.68 41.51
N GLU A 36 -68.31 213.38 40.22
CA GLU A 36 -67.93 212.07 39.67
C GLU A 36 -66.44 211.79 39.84
N ARG A 37 -65.59 212.78 39.52
CA ARG A 37 -64.13 212.67 39.66
C ARG A 37 -63.74 212.35 41.10
N ASN A 38 -64.33 213.05 42.06
CA ASN A 38 -63.99 212.86 43.47
C ASN A 38 -64.35 211.45 43.96
N SER A 39 -65.53 210.92 43.58
CA SER A 39 -65.95 209.58 43.99
C SER A 39 -65.02 208.46 43.48
N ARG A 40 -64.48 208.60 42.26
CA ARG A 40 -63.62 207.59 41.64
C ARG A 40 -62.28 207.46 42.36
N TYR A 41 -61.71 208.58 42.79
CA TYR A 41 -60.44 208.61 43.51
C TYR A 41 -60.51 207.83 44.83
N PHE A 42 -61.53 208.08 45.67
CA PHE A 42 -61.63 207.43 46.97
C PHE A 42 -61.85 205.91 46.88
N LYS A 43 -62.58 205.40 45.87
CA LYS A 43 -62.74 203.95 45.64
C LYS A 43 -61.42 203.26 45.35
N GLN A 44 -60.60 203.85 44.48
CA GLN A 44 -59.31 203.28 44.10
C GLN A 44 -58.35 203.27 45.30
N SER A 45 -58.30 204.35 46.07
CA SER A 45 -57.46 204.43 47.26
C SER A 45 -57.80 203.36 48.32
N GLY A 46 -59.07 202.99 48.48
CA GLY A 46 -59.49 201.99 49.46
C GLY A 46 -58.95 200.58 49.19
N VAL A 47 -58.91 200.15 47.92
CA VAL A 47 -58.46 198.80 47.53
C VAL A 47 -56.97 198.61 47.80
N CYS A 48 -56.15 199.60 47.43
CA CYS A 48 -54.70 199.53 47.62
C CYS A 48 -54.32 199.39 49.10
N SER A 49 -54.99 200.16 49.97
CA SER A 49 -54.75 200.11 51.41
C SER A 49 -55.04 198.72 52.02
N SER A 50 -56.12 198.07 51.59
CA SER A 50 -56.51 196.73 52.08
C SER A 50 -55.46 195.66 51.76
N LYS A 51 -54.95 195.61 50.51
CA LYS A 51 -53.94 194.62 50.12
C LYS A 51 -52.61 194.84 50.82
N GLN A 52 -52.22 196.10 51.01
CA GLN A 52 -51.02 196.41 51.74
C GLN A 52 -51.09 195.93 53.20
N SER A 53 -52.25 196.03 53.84
CA SER A 53 -52.50 195.50 55.20
C SER A 53 -52.40 193.97 55.27
N GLN A 54 -52.88 193.24 54.25
CA GLN A 54 -52.76 191.78 54.20
C GLN A 54 -51.30 191.32 54.11
N TRP A 55 -50.51 191.98 53.25
CA TRP A 55 -49.10 191.63 53.07
C TRP A 55 -48.24 192.04 54.26
N SER A 56 -48.51 193.19 54.87
CA SER A 56 -47.83 193.59 56.10
C SER A 56 -48.32 192.83 57.34
N SER A 57 -49.34 191.98 57.21
CA SER A 57 -49.81 191.18 58.34
C SER A 57 -48.78 190.13 58.77
N ARG A 58 -48.59 190.01 60.08
CA ARG A 58 -47.65 189.05 60.70
C ARG A 58 -47.93 187.59 60.33
N ARG A 59 -49.18 187.25 59.98
CA ARG A 59 -49.61 185.89 59.66
C ARG A 59 -49.05 185.40 58.32
N SER A 60 -48.91 186.27 57.32
CA SER A 60 -48.36 185.90 56.00
C SER A 60 -46.89 185.49 56.11
N TYR A 61 -46.11 186.23 56.91
CA TYR A 61 -44.69 185.97 57.14
C TYR A 61 -44.45 184.60 57.79
N GLN A 62 -45.20 184.26 58.84
CA GLN A 62 -45.04 182.98 59.53
C GLN A 62 -45.34 181.78 58.63
N GLN A 63 -46.35 181.87 57.76
CA GLN A 63 -46.67 180.80 56.81
C GLN A 63 -45.57 180.60 55.77
N SER A 64 -44.99 181.69 55.27
CA SER A 64 -43.86 181.65 54.34
C SER A 64 -42.62 181.02 54.99
N MET A 65 -42.30 181.39 56.23
CA MET A 65 -41.12 180.86 56.93
C MET A 65 -41.24 179.36 57.25
N ASN A 66 -42.42 178.89 57.68
CA ASN A 66 -42.62 177.47 57.97
C ASN A 66 -42.54 176.60 56.71
N ALA A 67 -43.02 177.10 55.56
CA ALA A 67 -42.87 176.43 54.28
C ALA A 67 -41.39 176.27 53.89
N TYR A 68 -40.62 177.35 54.03
CA TYR A 68 -39.17 177.35 53.77
C TYR A 68 -38.42 176.32 54.63
N HIS A 69 -38.68 176.29 55.95
CA HIS A 69 -38.03 175.32 56.84
C HIS A 69 -38.39 173.86 56.50
N CYS A 70 -39.64 173.59 56.13
CA CYS A 70 -40.06 172.26 55.70
C CYS A 70 -39.35 171.80 54.42
N GLU A 71 -39.10 172.70 53.47
CA GLU A 71 -38.37 172.39 52.23
C GLU A 71 -36.90 172.08 52.51
N LYS A 72 -36.25 172.88 53.36
CA LYS A 72 -34.86 172.68 53.81
C LYS A 72 -34.62 171.25 54.35
N MET A 73 -35.51 170.75 55.22
CA MET A 73 -35.37 169.39 55.78
C MET A 73 -35.56 168.28 54.74
N LYS A 74 -36.36 168.52 53.69
CA LYS A 74 -36.53 167.56 52.59
C LYS A 74 -35.28 167.50 51.72
N GLU A 75 -34.61 168.62 51.50
CA GLU A 75 -33.35 168.68 50.76
C GLU A 75 -32.25 167.90 51.47
N GLU A 76 -32.11 168.04 52.79
CA GLU A 76 -31.10 167.31 53.58
C GLU A 76 -31.30 165.78 53.52
N LYS A 77 -32.56 165.32 53.54
CA LYS A 77 -32.89 163.90 53.37
C LYS A 77 -32.58 163.39 51.97
N LYS A 78 -32.77 164.21 50.92
CA LYS A 78 -32.39 163.84 49.54
C LYS A 78 -30.88 163.66 49.43
N ILE A 79 -30.10 164.59 49.98
CA ILE A 79 -28.63 164.52 50.00
C ILE A 79 -28.16 163.23 50.71
N SER A 80 -28.76 162.91 51.87
CA SER A 80 -28.42 161.69 52.60
C SER A 80 -28.72 160.40 51.81
N LEU A 81 -29.83 160.37 51.07
CA LEU A 81 -30.19 159.25 50.19
C LEU A 81 -29.27 159.13 48.98
N GLU A 82 -28.87 160.26 48.39
CA GLU A 82 -27.92 160.31 47.29
C GLU A 82 -26.56 159.76 47.71
N HIS A 83 -26.07 160.14 48.89
CA HIS A 83 -24.82 159.61 49.42
C HIS A 83 -24.87 158.07 49.59
N ARG A 84 -25.98 157.52 50.11
CA ARG A 84 -26.15 156.06 50.20
C ARG A 84 -26.21 155.39 48.83
N ARG A 85 -26.85 156.03 47.84
CA ARG A 85 -26.89 155.53 46.45
C ARG A 85 -25.50 155.54 45.81
N GLU A 86 -24.68 156.56 46.08
CA GLU A 86 -23.30 156.63 45.60
C GLU A 86 -22.43 155.52 46.19
N GLN A 87 -22.56 155.24 47.50
CA GLN A 87 -21.86 154.13 48.13
C GLN A 87 -22.24 152.78 47.49
N LEU A 88 -23.53 152.54 47.24
CA LEU A 88 -23.99 151.33 46.55
C LEU A 88 -23.46 151.25 45.10
N ARG A 89 -23.43 152.37 44.37
CA ARG A 89 -22.86 152.40 43.01
C ARG A 89 -21.38 152.01 42.99
N LYS A 90 -20.61 152.42 44.00
CA LYS A 90 -19.20 152.05 44.12
C LYS A 90 -19.03 150.55 44.34
N LEU A 91 -19.77 149.96 45.28
CA LEU A 91 -19.71 148.51 45.54
C LEU A 91 -20.10 147.70 44.29
N LEU A 92 -21.18 148.08 43.61
CA LEU A 92 -21.60 147.40 42.37
C LEU A 92 -20.57 147.54 41.24
N TYR A 93 -19.82 148.65 41.20
CA TYR A 93 -18.74 148.83 40.23
C TYR A 93 -17.55 147.92 40.54
N GLU A 94 -17.14 147.84 41.80
CA GLU A 94 -16.06 146.96 42.26
C GLU A 94 -16.37 145.48 42.00
N GLU A 95 -17.59 145.02 42.33
CA GLU A 95 -18.05 143.66 42.03
C GLU A 95 -18.01 143.38 40.52
N ARG A 96 -18.42 144.35 39.70
CA ARG A 96 -18.39 144.20 38.24
C ARG A 96 -16.97 144.08 37.71
N GLU A 97 -16.03 144.88 38.21
CA GLU A 97 -14.62 144.81 37.78
C GLU A 97 -14.01 143.45 38.15
N LEU A 98 -14.24 142.95 39.38
CA LEU A 98 -13.77 141.64 39.82
C LEU A 98 -14.29 140.52 38.92
N LEU A 99 -15.61 140.48 38.65
CA LEU A 99 -16.19 139.50 37.74
C LEU A 99 -15.61 139.61 36.32
N THR A 100 -15.32 140.82 35.84
CA THR A 100 -14.67 140.97 34.52
C THR A 100 -13.24 140.47 34.52
N ALA A 101 -12.51 140.60 35.63
CA ALA A 101 -11.15 140.07 35.76
C ALA A 101 -11.16 138.54 35.78
N GLU A 102 -12.04 137.92 36.57
CA GLU A 102 -12.20 136.45 36.61
C GLU A 102 -12.53 135.88 35.22
N LEU A 103 -13.42 136.54 34.47
CA LEU A 103 -13.73 136.13 33.09
C LEU A 103 -12.52 136.26 32.14
N ARG A 104 -11.64 137.24 32.36
CA ARG A 104 -10.39 137.36 31.57
C ARG A 104 -9.42 136.24 31.92
N GLU A 105 -9.25 135.89 33.19
CA GLU A 105 -8.38 134.80 33.63
C GLU A 105 -8.86 133.45 33.11
N LEU A 106 -10.17 133.17 33.15
CA LEU A 106 -10.73 131.96 32.58
C LEU A 106 -10.45 131.85 31.07
N ARG A 107 -10.59 132.95 30.31
CA ARG A 107 -10.24 132.98 28.87
C ARG A 107 -8.77 132.69 28.61
N LEU A 108 -7.85 133.25 29.40
CA LEU A 108 -6.42 132.97 29.26
C LEU A 108 -6.11 131.50 29.55
N ASN A 109 -6.76 130.91 30.56
CA ASN A 109 -6.62 129.49 30.85
C ASN A 109 -7.15 128.62 29.71
N GLU A 110 -8.32 128.95 29.16
CA GLU A 110 -8.87 128.28 27.97
C GLU A 110 -7.92 128.38 26.77
N GLU A 111 -7.36 129.56 26.48
CA GLU A 111 -6.37 129.76 25.42
C GLU A 111 -5.10 128.92 25.65
N SER A 112 -4.64 128.82 26.90
CA SER A 112 -3.48 127.98 27.25
C SER A 112 -3.73 126.48 27.05
N GLU A 113 -4.92 125.99 27.41
CA GLU A 113 -5.31 124.60 27.18
C GLU A 113 -5.48 124.30 25.69
N LEU A 114 -6.05 125.25 24.93
CA LEU A 114 -6.12 125.15 23.47
C LEU A 114 -4.72 125.08 22.84
N ASN A 115 -3.76 125.86 23.34
CA ASN A 115 -2.38 125.80 22.86
C ASN A 115 -1.72 124.45 23.18
N LYS A 116 -1.88 123.91 24.41
CA LYS A 116 -1.40 122.55 24.75
C LYS A 116 -2.01 121.47 23.86
N ILE A 117 -3.30 121.59 23.53
CA ILE A 117 -3.97 120.66 22.61
C ILE A 117 -3.40 120.80 21.19
N ARG A 118 -3.12 122.03 20.74
CA ARG A 118 -2.47 122.28 19.44
C ARG A 118 -1.07 121.66 19.38
N GLU A 119 -0.22 121.93 20.37
CA GLU A 119 1.14 121.35 20.47
C GLU A 119 1.10 119.82 20.44
N ARG A 120 0.25 119.19 21.27
CA ARG A 120 0.06 117.73 21.24
C ARG A 120 -0.40 117.22 19.88
N SER A 121 -1.26 117.97 19.19
CA SER A 121 -1.71 117.62 17.84
C SER A 121 -0.59 117.72 16.81
N GLU A 122 0.31 118.69 16.97
CA GLU A 122 1.50 118.89 16.15
C GLU A 122 2.54 117.79 16.40
N ASP A 123 2.77 117.41 17.66
CA ASP A 123 3.64 116.27 18.03
C ASP A 123 3.12 114.95 17.46
N LEU A 124 1.81 114.72 17.52
CA LEU A 124 1.20 113.53 16.93
C LEU A 124 1.30 113.55 15.40
N LYS A 125 1.22 114.74 14.77
CA LYS A 125 1.43 114.90 13.32
C LYS A 125 2.89 114.63 12.95
N SER A 126 3.86 115.21 13.66
CA SER A 126 5.29 115.01 13.40
C SER A 126 5.69 113.55 13.59
N ALA A 127 5.25 112.87 14.66
CA ALA A 127 5.52 111.45 14.89
C ALA A 127 4.92 110.55 13.79
N ARG A 128 3.73 110.89 13.26
CA ARG A 128 3.13 110.18 12.11
C ARG A 128 3.95 110.41 10.84
N GLU A 129 4.41 111.64 10.61
CA GLU A 129 5.26 111.98 9.47
C GLU A 129 6.63 111.29 9.55
N GLU A 130 7.24 111.19 10.72
CA GLU A 130 8.48 110.44 10.93
C GLU A 130 8.32 108.95 10.63
N ARG A 131 7.22 108.33 11.08
CA ARG A 131 6.93 106.93 10.74
C ARG A 131 6.77 106.76 9.23
N ARG A 132 6.07 107.67 8.56
CA ARG A 132 5.95 107.66 7.09
C ARG A 132 7.30 107.80 6.41
N LYS A 133 8.19 108.67 6.91
CA LYS A 133 9.55 108.83 6.39
C LYS A 133 10.36 107.55 6.55
N LYS A 134 10.36 106.91 7.72
CA LYS A 134 11.05 105.62 7.94
C LYS A 134 10.56 104.52 7.01
N VAL A 135 9.24 104.37 6.87
CA VAL A 135 8.65 103.40 5.94
C VAL A 135 9.05 103.72 4.50
N ALA A 136 9.06 105.00 4.11
CA ALA A 136 9.52 105.40 2.79
C ALA A 136 11.01 105.07 2.58
N GLU A 137 11.86 105.33 3.57
CA GLU A 137 13.29 104.99 3.54
C GLU A 137 13.53 103.48 3.40
N GLU A 138 12.80 102.65 4.16
CA GLU A 138 12.86 101.19 4.08
C GLU A 138 12.43 100.68 2.69
N LEU A 139 11.33 101.19 2.16
CA LEU A 139 10.84 100.83 0.83
C LEU A 139 11.82 101.25 -0.27
N LEU A 140 12.41 102.45 -0.15
CA LEU A 140 13.46 102.91 -1.06
C LEU A 140 14.69 102.02 -0.99
N TYR A 141 15.08 101.58 0.20
CA TYR A 141 16.20 100.67 0.41
C TYR A 141 15.93 99.28 -0.20
N GLU A 142 14.75 98.70 0.03
CA GLU A 142 14.38 97.43 -0.59
C GLU A 142 14.33 97.52 -2.12
N HIS A 143 13.77 98.62 -2.63
CA HIS A 143 13.70 98.86 -4.07
C HIS A 143 15.12 99.00 -4.66
N TRP A 144 16.02 99.73 -3.98
CA TRP A 144 17.42 99.80 -4.35
C TRP A 144 18.09 98.42 -4.30
N LYS A 145 17.88 97.63 -3.24
CA LYS A 145 18.44 96.28 -3.09
C LYS A 145 18.02 95.37 -4.25
N LYS A 146 16.72 95.36 -4.58
CA LYS A 146 16.14 94.55 -5.67
C LYS A 146 16.61 95.01 -7.06
N ASN A 147 16.79 96.31 -7.26
CA ASN A 147 17.15 96.86 -8.57
C ASN A 147 18.66 96.96 -8.81
N ASN A 148 19.49 96.91 -7.76
CA ASN A 148 20.93 96.95 -7.91
C ASN A 148 21.42 95.72 -8.69
N THR A 149 22.00 95.96 -9.86
CA THR A 149 22.46 94.90 -10.77
C THR A 149 23.54 94.04 -10.14
N LYS A 150 24.47 94.64 -9.39
CA LYS A 150 25.56 93.92 -8.72
C LYS A 150 25.06 92.95 -7.65
N LEU A 151 24.02 93.32 -6.91
CA LEU A 151 23.43 92.42 -5.91
C LEU A 151 22.70 91.25 -6.59
N ARG A 152 21.99 91.52 -7.69
CA ARG A 152 21.37 90.45 -8.50
C ARG A 152 22.39 89.50 -9.11
N GLU A 153 23.52 90.03 -9.58
CA GLU A 153 24.64 89.23 -10.06
C GLU A 153 25.18 88.32 -8.95
N ILE A 154 25.47 88.87 -7.76
CA ILE A 154 25.95 88.10 -6.61
C ILE A 154 24.93 87.04 -6.17
N GLU A 155 23.64 87.38 -6.05
CA GLU A 155 22.58 86.41 -5.72
C GLU A 155 22.50 85.29 -6.76
N SER A 156 22.64 85.62 -8.06
CA SER A 156 22.69 84.63 -9.12
C SER A 156 23.93 83.73 -9.06
N GLU A 157 25.09 84.29 -8.68
CA GLU A 157 26.33 83.53 -8.51
C GLU A 157 26.25 82.60 -7.30
N LEU A 158 25.69 83.06 -6.18
CA LEU A 158 25.44 82.22 -5.01
C LEU A 158 24.47 81.10 -5.34
N HIS A 159 23.40 81.40 -6.08
CA HIS A 159 22.46 80.39 -6.53
C HIS A 159 23.13 79.37 -7.46
N LYS A 160 23.95 79.82 -8.42
CA LYS A 160 24.73 78.92 -9.30
C LYS A 160 25.67 78.02 -8.51
N LYS A 161 26.40 78.57 -7.53
CA LYS A 161 27.27 77.78 -6.65
C LYS A 161 26.48 76.72 -5.91
N HIS A 162 25.36 77.10 -5.29
CA HIS A 162 24.49 76.17 -4.60
C HIS A 162 24.00 75.05 -5.54
N VAL A 163 23.57 75.38 -6.76
CA VAL A 163 23.14 74.37 -7.74
C VAL A 163 24.30 73.45 -8.14
N ILE A 164 25.51 73.98 -8.32
CA ILE A 164 26.71 73.19 -8.61
C ILE A 164 27.04 72.25 -7.45
N ASP A 165 26.98 72.74 -6.21
CA ASP A 165 27.25 71.95 -5.00
C ASP A 165 26.23 70.82 -4.85
N VAL A 166 24.93 71.13 -4.93
CA VAL A 166 23.84 70.14 -4.89
C VAL A 166 23.97 69.11 -6.02
N TRP A 167 24.36 69.54 -7.22
CA TRP A 167 24.60 68.62 -8.33
C TRP A 167 25.84 67.75 -8.10
N GLY A 168 26.89 68.29 -7.48
CA GLY A 168 28.05 67.56 -7.03
C GLY A 168 27.68 66.46 -6.03
N ASP A 169 26.85 66.78 -5.04
CA ASP A 169 26.34 65.82 -4.06
C ASP A 169 25.54 64.71 -4.76
N GLN A 170 24.62 65.05 -5.66
CA GLN A 170 23.86 64.07 -6.46
C GLN A 170 24.77 63.15 -7.29
N LEU A 171 25.86 63.67 -7.86
CA LEU A 171 26.85 62.87 -8.58
C LEU A 171 27.57 61.89 -7.65
N THR A 172 27.89 62.31 -6.41
CA THR A 172 28.49 61.41 -5.42
C THR A 172 27.53 60.34 -4.95
N GLU A 173 26.26 60.69 -4.69
CA GLU A 173 25.20 59.74 -4.32
C GLU A 173 25.00 58.70 -5.42
N LYS A 174 24.91 59.14 -6.68
CA LYS A 174 24.78 58.21 -7.82
C LYS A 174 25.97 57.26 -7.92
N LYS A 175 27.20 57.74 -7.70
CA LYS A 175 28.40 56.87 -7.67
C LYS A 175 28.35 55.84 -6.55
N GLN A 176 27.85 56.23 -5.37
CA GLN A 176 27.67 55.32 -4.24
C GLN A 176 26.61 54.26 -4.53
N GLN A 177 25.46 54.64 -5.10
CA GLN A 177 24.41 53.72 -5.53
C GLN A 177 24.93 52.72 -6.57
N GLU A 178 25.67 53.19 -7.58
CA GLU A 178 26.27 52.28 -8.56
C GLU A 178 27.31 51.35 -7.91
N ALA A 179 28.01 51.78 -6.86
CA ALA A 179 28.94 50.92 -6.12
C ALA A 179 28.20 49.85 -5.33
N THR A 180 27.11 50.19 -4.63
CA THR A 180 26.27 49.22 -3.92
C THR A 180 25.62 48.22 -4.89
N GLU A 181 25.11 48.68 -6.02
CA GLU A 181 24.56 47.80 -7.06
C GLU A 181 25.62 46.85 -7.64
N ARG A 182 26.86 47.31 -7.82
CA ARG A 182 27.98 46.45 -8.25
C ARG A 182 28.30 45.39 -7.19
N GLU A 183 28.27 45.74 -5.91
CA GLU A 183 28.47 44.78 -4.83
C GLU A 183 27.33 43.76 -4.74
N GLU A 184 26.09 44.19 -4.89
CA GLU A 184 24.92 43.30 -4.94
C GLU A 184 25.02 42.34 -6.14
N LYS A 185 25.37 42.83 -7.33
CA LYS A 185 25.62 41.97 -8.50
C LYS A 185 26.66 40.91 -8.21
N ARG A 186 27.78 41.27 -7.58
CA ARG A 186 28.81 40.31 -7.16
C ARG A 186 28.28 39.28 -6.16
N ARG A 187 27.43 39.69 -5.21
CA ARG A 187 26.80 38.75 -4.26
C ARG A 187 25.89 37.76 -4.98
N TYR A 188 25.05 38.25 -5.89
CA TYR A 188 24.18 37.40 -6.70
C TYR A 188 24.98 36.45 -7.60
N GLU A 189 26.05 36.92 -8.23
CA GLU A 189 26.96 36.08 -9.03
C GLU A 189 27.59 34.98 -8.17
N ASN A 190 28.02 35.31 -6.95
CA ASN A 190 28.57 34.33 -6.01
C ASN A 190 27.54 33.30 -5.56
N GLU A 191 26.32 33.73 -5.21
CA GLU A 191 25.22 32.83 -4.85
C GLU A 191 24.85 31.90 -6.01
N TYR A 192 24.84 32.43 -7.23
CA TYR A 192 24.60 31.65 -8.44
C TYR A 192 25.70 30.61 -8.67
N GLU A 193 26.97 30.98 -8.53
CA GLU A 193 28.11 30.07 -8.64
C GLU A 193 28.09 28.98 -7.56
N LEU A 194 27.69 29.32 -6.33
CA LEU A 194 27.50 28.33 -5.27
C LEU A 194 26.37 27.35 -5.62
N ALA A 195 25.20 27.85 -6.02
CA ALA A 195 24.08 27.01 -6.43
C ALA A 195 24.44 26.10 -7.62
N ARG A 196 25.22 26.61 -8.57
CA ARG A 196 25.74 25.84 -9.70
C ARG A 196 26.68 24.72 -9.25
N ARG A 197 27.61 25.00 -8.31
CA ARG A 197 28.51 23.98 -7.74
C ARG A 197 27.74 22.91 -6.99
N GLU A 198 26.79 23.29 -6.15
CA GLU A 198 25.94 22.33 -5.44
C GLU A 198 25.13 21.46 -6.40
N ALA A 199 24.57 22.03 -7.48
CA ALA A 199 23.86 21.27 -8.50
C ALA A 199 24.78 20.25 -9.19
N LEU A 200 26.01 20.65 -9.53
CA LEU A 200 27.00 19.74 -10.10
C LEU A 200 27.41 18.64 -9.11
N GLU A 201 27.53 18.94 -7.82
CA GLU A 201 27.81 17.95 -6.79
C GLU A 201 26.66 16.97 -6.59
N ARG A 202 25.41 17.43 -6.62
CA ARG A 202 24.21 16.57 -6.60
C ARG A 202 24.21 15.62 -7.80
N MET A 203 24.48 16.13 -9.00
CA MET A 203 24.58 15.30 -10.21
C MET A 203 25.70 14.26 -10.10
N LYS A 204 26.88 14.64 -9.59
CA LYS A 204 27.98 13.69 -9.35
C LYS A 204 27.59 12.59 -8.35
N GLN A 205 26.94 12.96 -7.24
CA GLN A 205 26.46 11.99 -6.24
C GLN A 205 25.42 11.03 -6.83
N GLU A 206 24.52 11.52 -7.68
CA GLU A 206 23.56 10.69 -8.40
C GLU A 206 24.23 9.75 -9.39
N GLU A 207 25.23 10.23 -10.14
CA GLU A 207 26.04 9.39 -11.03
C GLU A 207 26.80 8.32 -10.27
N GLU A 208 27.39 8.65 -9.11
CA GLU A 208 28.06 7.67 -8.24
C GLU A 208 27.08 6.61 -7.73
N LYS A 209 25.88 7.01 -7.31
CA LYS A 209 24.81 6.06 -6.91
C LYS A 209 24.43 5.13 -8.07
N ARG A 210 24.23 5.68 -9.27
CA ARG A 210 23.96 4.87 -10.48
C ARG A 210 25.08 3.87 -10.76
N ARG A 211 26.34 4.31 -10.68
CA ARG A 211 27.51 3.41 -10.83
C ARG A 211 27.54 2.31 -9.78
N LEU A 212 27.21 2.61 -8.52
CA LEU A 212 27.13 1.60 -7.45
C LEU A 212 25.98 0.62 -7.69
N GLU A 213 24.83 1.08 -8.17
CA GLU A 213 23.72 0.21 -8.55
C GLU A 213 24.08 -0.69 -9.74
N GLU A 214 24.75 -0.16 -10.76
CA GLU A 214 25.25 -0.93 -11.90
C GLU A 214 26.24 -2.01 -11.47
N LYS A 215 27.17 -1.67 -10.55
CA LYS A 215 28.09 -2.66 -9.95
C LYS A 215 27.33 -3.76 -9.22
N LYS A 216 26.35 -3.42 -8.38
CA LYS A 216 25.51 -4.41 -7.68
C LYS A 216 24.74 -5.29 -8.67
N ARG A 217 24.18 -4.70 -9.73
CA ARG A 217 23.51 -5.47 -10.80
C ARG A 217 24.48 -6.42 -11.50
N ALA A 218 25.70 -5.95 -11.79
CA ALA A 218 26.74 -6.79 -12.40
C ALA A 218 27.19 -7.93 -11.47
N GLU A 219 27.36 -7.68 -10.17
CA GLU A 219 27.67 -8.71 -9.17
C GLU A 219 26.58 -9.79 -9.11
N VAL A 220 25.30 -9.39 -9.10
CA VAL A 220 24.17 -10.34 -9.15
C VAL A 220 24.17 -11.13 -10.46
N LEU A 221 24.44 -10.50 -11.60
CA LEU A 221 24.54 -11.20 -12.88
C LEU A 221 25.71 -12.20 -12.89
N LEU A 222 26.86 -11.86 -12.30
CA LEU A 222 27.99 -12.78 -12.17
C LEU A 222 27.61 -14.00 -11.32
N GLN A 223 26.93 -13.78 -10.19
CA GLN A 223 26.41 -14.88 -9.36
C GLN A 223 25.44 -15.78 -10.15
N GLN A 224 24.52 -15.18 -10.92
CA GLN A 224 23.61 -15.92 -11.78
C GLN A 224 24.35 -16.72 -12.86
N MET A 225 25.40 -16.16 -13.46
CA MET A 225 26.23 -16.88 -14.43
C MET A 225 26.98 -18.05 -13.79
N GLU A 226 27.49 -17.88 -12.57
CA GLU A 226 28.12 -18.96 -11.82
C GLU A 226 27.12 -20.06 -11.49
N GLU A 227 25.92 -19.73 -11.01
CA GLU A 227 24.83 -20.69 -10.78
C GLU A 227 24.48 -21.47 -12.06
N LEU A 228 24.38 -20.77 -13.20
CA LEU A 228 24.12 -21.42 -14.49
C LEU A 228 25.26 -22.36 -14.88
N LYS A 229 26.52 -21.96 -14.70
CA LYS A 229 27.68 -22.84 -14.93
C LYS A 229 27.65 -24.08 -14.02
N PHE A 230 27.26 -23.93 -12.75
CA PHE A 230 27.08 -25.07 -11.86
C PHE A 230 25.99 -26.02 -12.37
N ARG A 231 24.83 -25.49 -12.79
CA ARG A 231 23.75 -26.28 -13.39
C ARG A 231 24.17 -26.96 -14.69
N GLU A 232 24.95 -26.29 -15.54
CA GLU A 232 25.52 -26.89 -16.76
C GLU A 232 26.49 -28.02 -16.43
N MET A 233 27.37 -27.84 -15.44
CA MET A 233 28.25 -28.91 -14.97
C MET A 233 27.45 -30.11 -14.45
N GLU A 234 26.43 -29.89 -13.64
CA GLU A 234 25.51 -30.95 -13.18
C GLU A 234 24.83 -31.64 -14.36
N ALA A 235 24.32 -30.89 -15.34
CA ALA A 235 23.70 -31.47 -16.54
C ALA A 235 24.70 -32.31 -17.35
N THR A 236 25.96 -31.90 -17.49
CA THR A 236 26.98 -32.72 -18.16
C THR A 236 27.32 -33.99 -17.36
N LYS A 237 27.34 -33.93 -16.03
CA LYS A 237 27.52 -35.12 -15.18
C LYS A 237 26.36 -36.09 -15.35
N LEU A 238 25.12 -35.61 -15.25
CA LEU A 238 23.91 -36.42 -15.47
C LEU A 238 23.87 -37.04 -16.87
N LYS A 239 24.29 -36.30 -17.91
CA LYS A 239 24.41 -36.86 -19.27
C LYS A 239 25.43 -38.00 -19.34
N LYS A 240 26.59 -37.86 -18.71
CA LYS A 240 27.58 -38.94 -18.63
C LYS A 240 27.03 -40.15 -17.87
N GLU A 241 26.29 -39.92 -16.79
CA GLU A 241 25.61 -40.99 -16.06
C GLU A 241 24.58 -41.69 -16.93
N GLN A 242 23.76 -40.95 -17.70
CA GLN A 242 22.83 -41.51 -18.68
C GLN A 242 23.54 -42.32 -19.77
N GLU A 243 24.64 -41.81 -20.34
CA GLU A 243 25.45 -42.54 -21.32
C GLU A 243 26.03 -43.84 -20.75
N ASN A 244 26.47 -43.82 -19.49
CA ASN A 244 26.98 -45.01 -18.81
C ASN A 244 25.86 -46.03 -18.55
N LEU A 245 24.67 -45.58 -18.14
CA LEU A 245 23.51 -46.45 -17.97
C LEU A 245 23.08 -47.07 -19.30
N LEU A 246 23.11 -46.30 -20.39
CA LEU A 246 22.84 -46.83 -21.73
C LEU A 246 23.87 -47.89 -22.11
N LYS A 247 25.18 -47.64 -21.92
CA LYS A 247 26.22 -48.67 -22.15
C LYS A 247 25.96 -49.95 -21.36
N GLN A 248 25.59 -49.81 -20.09
CA GLN A 248 25.21 -50.96 -19.26
C GLN A 248 23.98 -51.69 -19.80
N GLN A 249 22.97 -50.98 -20.31
CA GLN A 249 21.81 -51.59 -20.95
C GLN A 249 22.20 -52.36 -22.21
N TRP A 250 23.05 -51.78 -23.08
CA TRP A 250 23.58 -52.47 -24.26
C TRP A 250 24.39 -53.73 -23.89
N GLU A 251 25.28 -53.64 -22.90
CA GLU A 251 26.04 -54.81 -22.41
C GLU A 251 25.12 -55.91 -21.88
N LEU A 252 24.05 -55.55 -21.17
CA LEU A 252 23.05 -56.51 -20.71
C LEU A 252 22.26 -57.13 -21.87
N GLU A 253 21.87 -56.33 -22.86
CA GLU A 253 21.17 -56.80 -24.07
C GLU A 253 22.06 -57.78 -24.87
N GLU A 254 23.34 -57.46 -25.07
CA GLU A 254 24.32 -58.37 -25.71
C GLU A 254 24.43 -59.69 -24.93
N LEU A 255 24.57 -59.64 -23.60
CA LEU A 255 24.62 -60.84 -22.76
C LEU A 255 23.30 -61.64 -22.79
N GLU A 256 22.15 -60.98 -22.88
CA GLU A 256 20.85 -61.65 -23.05
C GLU A 256 20.72 -62.31 -24.43
N GLU A 257 21.20 -61.67 -25.49
CA GLU A 257 21.25 -62.24 -26.82
C GLU A 257 22.18 -63.46 -26.87
N GLU A 258 23.37 -63.36 -26.27
CA GLU A 258 24.28 -64.49 -26.11
C GLU A 258 23.61 -65.63 -25.34
N ARG A 259 22.90 -65.34 -24.24
CA ARG A 259 22.11 -66.35 -23.51
C ARG A 259 21.06 -67.01 -24.40
N LYS A 260 20.28 -66.23 -25.17
CA LYS A 260 19.27 -66.75 -26.12
C LYS A 260 19.92 -67.61 -27.20
N GLN A 261 21.07 -67.20 -27.74
CA GLN A 261 21.83 -67.97 -28.73
C GLN A 261 22.34 -69.28 -28.13
N MET A 262 22.90 -69.24 -26.92
CA MET A 262 23.37 -70.43 -26.19
C MET A 262 22.23 -71.39 -25.88
N GLU A 263 21.07 -70.88 -25.45
CA GLU A 263 19.85 -71.69 -25.26
C GLU A 263 19.34 -72.29 -26.58
N ALA A 264 19.36 -71.54 -27.69
CA ALA A 264 18.97 -72.06 -28.99
C ALA A 264 19.93 -73.16 -29.48
N CYS A 265 21.23 -72.98 -29.28
CA CYS A 265 22.26 -73.99 -29.54
C CYS A 265 22.04 -75.25 -28.68
N ARG A 266 21.75 -75.11 -27.38
CA ARG A 266 21.39 -76.22 -26.50
C ARG A 266 20.15 -76.96 -27.00
N LYS A 267 19.07 -76.24 -27.33
CA LYS A 267 17.84 -76.82 -27.91
C LYS A 267 18.12 -77.59 -29.21
N LYS A 268 18.96 -77.05 -30.11
CA LYS A 268 19.38 -77.74 -31.35
C LYS A 268 20.16 -79.03 -31.05
N LEU A 269 21.07 -79.01 -30.07
CA LEU A 269 21.82 -80.20 -29.65
C LEU A 269 20.92 -81.25 -29.01
N GLU A 270 19.97 -80.84 -28.16
CA GLU A 270 18.97 -81.72 -27.55
C GLU A 270 18.08 -82.39 -28.61
N LEU A 271 17.58 -81.61 -29.58
CA LEU A 271 16.86 -82.14 -30.74
C LEU A 271 17.73 -83.11 -31.55
N GLY A 272 19.00 -82.79 -31.78
CA GLY A 272 19.96 -83.67 -32.44
C GLY A 272 20.19 -84.99 -31.69
N ARG A 273 20.31 -84.96 -30.36
CA ARG A 273 20.42 -86.16 -29.52
C ARG A 273 19.15 -87.01 -29.60
N PHE A 274 17.98 -86.38 -29.52
CA PHE A 274 16.69 -87.06 -29.64
C PHE A 274 16.57 -87.76 -31.00
N LEU A 275 16.87 -87.06 -32.10
CA LEU A 275 16.84 -87.64 -33.45
C LEU A 275 17.83 -88.81 -33.61
N ARG A 276 19.06 -88.68 -33.10
CA ARG A 276 20.04 -89.78 -33.09
C ARG A 276 19.53 -90.98 -32.27
N HIS A 277 18.88 -90.74 -31.14
CA HIS A 277 18.29 -91.80 -30.33
C HIS A 277 17.17 -92.52 -31.08
N GLN A 278 16.26 -91.77 -31.71
CA GLN A 278 15.20 -92.33 -32.56
C GLN A 278 15.76 -93.14 -33.72
N TYR A 279 16.73 -92.59 -34.46
CA TYR A 279 17.39 -93.27 -35.58
C TYR A 279 18.13 -94.53 -35.15
N ASN A 280 18.89 -94.47 -34.05
CA ASN A 280 19.57 -95.63 -33.48
C ASN A 280 18.58 -96.69 -32.96
N ALA A 281 17.44 -96.29 -32.40
CA ALA A 281 16.39 -97.22 -32.00
C ALA A 281 15.76 -97.91 -33.21
N GLN A 282 15.51 -97.18 -34.30
CA GLN A 282 15.06 -97.77 -35.56
C GLN A 282 16.10 -98.74 -36.15
N LEU A 283 17.38 -98.36 -36.19
CA LEU A 283 18.48 -99.23 -36.60
C LEU A 283 18.59 -100.48 -35.73
N LYS A 284 18.49 -100.36 -34.41
CA LYS A 284 18.50 -101.51 -33.49
C LYS A 284 17.31 -102.44 -33.74
N ARG A 285 16.10 -101.91 -33.95
CA ARG A 285 14.93 -102.72 -34.34
C ARG A 285 15.20 -103.45 -35.65
N ARG A 286 15.77 -102.77 -36.64
CA ARG A 286 16.12 -103.37 -37.94
C ARG A 286 17.21 -104.44 -37.82
N ALA A 287 18.24 -104.20 -37.01
CA ALA A 287 19.30 -105.17 -36.73
C ALA A 287 18.78 -106.39 -35.97
N GLN A 288 17.88 -106.21 -35.00
CA GLN A 288 17.21 -107.31 -34.30
C GLN A 288 16.33 -108.12 -35.25
N GLN A 289 15.60 -107.47 -36.16
CA GLN A 289 14.84 -108.17 -37.21
C GLN A 289 15.77 -109.04 -38.07
N ILE A 290 16.89 -108.50 -38.57
CA ILE A 290 17.87 -109.26 -39.36
C ILE A 290 18.48 -110.41 -38.54
N GLN A 291 18.82 -110.18 -37.26
CA GLN A 291 19.33 -111.25 -36.40
C GLN A 291 18.30 -112.35 -36.17
N GLN A 292 17.02 -112.01 -35.96
CA GLN A 292 15.95 -112.99 -35.84
C GLN A 292 15.77 -113.77 -37.15
N GLU A 293 15.78 -113.10 -38.30
CA GLU A 293 15.75 -113.74 -39.63
C GLU A 293 16.92 -114.71 -39.82
N LEU A 294 18.15 -114.32 -39.45
CA LEU A 294 19.34 -115.19 -39.51
C LEU A 294 19.25 -116.39 -38.56
N VAL A 295 18.76 -116.19 -37.32
CA VAL A 295 18.56 -117.30 -36.37
C VAL A 295 17.48 -118.25 -36.87
N LEU A 296 16.39 -117.74 -37.44
CA LEU A 296 15.36 -118.56 -38.07
C LEU A 296 15.91 -119.32 -39.27
N ALA A 297 16.69 -118.69 -40.14
CA ALA A 297 17.38 -119.34 -41.25
C ALA A 297 18.34 -120.45 -40.76
N GLY A 298 19.15 -120.18 -39.74
CA GLY A 298 20.04 -121.19 -39.13
C GLY A 298 19.28 -122.36 -38.50
N ARG A 299 18.14 -122.10 -37.83
CA ARG A 299 17.26 -123.16 -37.31
C ARG A 299 16.64 -123.99 -38.43
N LEU A 300 16.26 -123.37 -39.55
CA LEU A 300 15.76 -124.09 -40.73
C LEU A 300 16.83 -125.01 -41.30
N CYS A 301 18.09 -124.56 -41.42
CA CYS A 301 19.19 -125.42 -41.84
C CYS A 301 19.42 -126.58 -40.86
N GLN A 302 19.40 -126.35 -39.55
CA GLN A 302 19.51 -127.43 -38.55
C GLN A 302 18.36 -128.44 -38.62
N ILE A 303 17.13 -127.99 -38.93
CA ILE A 303 15.99 -128.89 -39.17
C ILE A 303 16.23 -129.71 -40.44
N GLN A 304 16.72 -129.10 -41.52
CA GLN A 304 17.05 -129.82 -42.75
C GLN A 304 18.13 -130.88 -42.51
N GLU A 305 19.23 -130.55 -41.84
CA GLU A 305 20.29 -131.51 -41.49
C GLU A 305 19.75 -132.66 -40.62
N LYS A 306 18.92 -132.37 -39.61
CA LYS A 306 18.30 -133.42 -38.78
C LYS A 306 17.33 -134.30 -39.57
N MET A 307 16.61 -133.72 -40.53
CA MET A 307 15.72 -134.49 -41.42
C MET A 307 16.52 -135.41 -42.34
N GLU A 308 17.67 -134.96 -42.86
CA GLU A 308 18.58 -135.79 -43.66
C GLU A 308 19.19 -136.92 -42.85
N LEU A 309 19.69 -136.64 -41.63
CA LEU A 309 20.19 -137.67 -40.72
C LEU A 309 19.11 -138.69 -40.33
N ASN A 310 17.87 -138.26 -40.11
CA ASN A 310 16.76 -139.17 -39.82
C ASN A 310 16.40 -140.04 -41.02
N ARG A 311 16.44 -139.49 -42.25
CA ARG A 311 16.28 -140.28 -43.48
C ARG A 311 17.35 -141.36 -43.59
N HIS A 312 18.61 -141.02 -43.35
CA HIS A 312 19.70 -142.01 -43.35
C HIS A 312 19.52 -143.10 -42.27
N ALA A 313 19.14 -142.71 -41.05
CA ALA A 313 18.85 -143.68 -39.99
C ALA A 313 17.66 -144.60 -40.32
N GLN A 314 16.62 -144.08 -41.00
CA GLN A 314 15.51 -144.89 -41.49
C GLN A 314 15.96 -145.86 -42.58
N GLU A 315 16.80 -145.43 -43.52
CA GLU A 315 17.37 -146.30 -44.55
C GLU A 315 18.21 -147.43 -43.94
N GLU A 316 19.02 -147.14 -42.91
CA GLU A 316 19.79 -148.17 -42.19
C GLU A 316 18.90 -149.14 -41.41
N CYS A 317 17.89 -148.64 -40.69
CA CYS A 317 16.91 -149.48 -40.00
C CYS A 317 16.16 -150.42 -40.96
N VAL A 318 15.83 -149.96 -42.18
CA VAL A 318 15.23 -150.81 -43.22
C VAL A 318 16.21 -151.90 -43.66
N LYS A 319 17.48 -151.57 -43.92
CA LYS A 319 18.51 -152.56 -44.29
C LYS A 319 18.72 -153.62 -43.20
N TYR A 320 18.79 -153.22 -41.93
CA TYR A 320 18.89 -154.16 -40.80
C TYR A 320 17.66 -155.06 -40.68
N ARG A 321 16.46 -154.51 -40.89
CA ARG A 321 15.22 -155.30 -40.88
C ARG A 321 15.17 -156.32 -42.03
N GLU A 322 15.66 -155.96 -43.21
CA GLU A 322 15.77 -156.88 -44.35
C GLU A 322 16.78 -158.02 -44.10
N GLN A 323 17.89 -157.74 -43.41
CA GLN A 323 18.86 -158.78 -43.02
C GLN A 323 18.25 -159.78 -42.02
N LEU A 324 17.56 -159.29 -40.99
CA LEU A 324 16.87 -160.14 -40.00
C LEU A 324 15.76 -161.01 -40.62
N ILE A 325 15.09 -160.53 -41.66
CA ILE A 325 14.07 -161.33 -42.36
C ILE A 325 14.72 -162.51 -43.09
N ARG A 326 15.88 -162.31 -43.74
CA ARG A 326 16.61 -163.40 -44.42
C ARG A 326 17.09 -164.47 -43.43
N GLU A 327 17.66 -164.07 -42.30
CA GLU A 327 18.09 -164.99 -41.25
C GLU A 327 16.91 -165.80 -40.65
N LEU A 328 15.74 -165.18 -40.49
CA LEU A 328 14.52 -165.86 -40.04
C LEU A 328 13.93 -166.82 -41.08
N GLU A 329 14.10 -166.55 -42.37
CA GLU A 329 13.68 -167.44 -43.45
C GLU A 329 14.58 -168.68 -43.54
N GLU A 330 15.90 -168.51 -43.40
CA GLU A 330 16.87 -169.62 -43.36
C GLU A 330 16.64 -170.56 -42.15
N ALA A 331 16.34 -170.01 -40.97
CA ALA A 331 16.00 -170.80 -39.78
C ALA A 331 14.68 -171.59 -39.91
N LYS A 332 13.70 -171.06 -40.67
CA LYS A 332 12.44 -171.75 -40.95
C LYS A 332 12.61 -172.93 -41.91
N GLU A 333 13.55 -172.86 -42.86
CA GLU A 333 13.82 -173.98 -43.75
C GLU A 333 14.54 -175.13 -43.04
N LEU A 334 15.49 -174.82 -42.15
CA LEU A 334 16.20 -175.84 -41.35
C LEU A 334 15.24 -176.59 -40.40
N THR A 335 14.36 -175.87 -39.72
CA THR A 335 13.36 -176.47 -38.81
C THR A 335 12.26 -177.29 -39.53
N ARG A 336 12.05 -177.09 -40.84
CA ARG A 336 11.16 -177.97 -41.63
C ARG A 336 11.83 -179.31 -41.93
N ARG A 337 13.12 -179.30 -42.29
CA ARG A 337 13.89 -180.52 -42.62
C ARG A 337 14.03 -181.46 -41.41
N GLU A 338 14.29 -180.93 -40.22
CA GLU A 338 14.41 -181.73 -38.98
C GLU A 338 13.09 -182.39 -38.55
N ARG A 339 11.93 -181.76 -38.82
CA ARG A 339 10.62 -182.31 -38.47
C ARG A 339 10.19 -183.47 -39.36
N GLU A 340 10.61 -183.47 -40.62
CA GLU A 340 10.34 -184.57 -41.56
C GLU A 340 11.13 -185.83 -41.17
N GLU A 341 12.39 -185.69 -40.75
CA GLU A 341 13.23 -186.80 -40.28
C GLU A 341 12.73 -187.44 -38.95
N GLU A 342 12.15 -186.65 -38.04
CA GLU A 342 11.57 -187.17 -36.79
C GLU A 342 10.28 -187.97 -36.99
N GLU A 343 9.47 -187.64 -37.99
CA GLU A 343 8.21 -188.34 -38.29
C GLU A 343 8.50 -189.74 -38.86
N GLU A 344 9.53 -189.88 -39.71
CA GLU A 344 9.96 -191.16 -40.27
C GLU A 344 10.46 -192.12 -39.16
N LEU A 345 11.23 -191.63 -38.19
CA LEU A 345 11.71 -192.40 -37.04
C LEU A 345 10.58 -192.86 -36.09
N LYS A 346 9.49 -192.09 -35.98
CA LYS A 346 8.33 -192.44 -35.14
C LYS A 346 7.49 -193.58 -35.74
N THR A 347 7.49 -193.74 -37.06
CA THR A 347 6.72 -194.82 -37.73
C THR A 347 7.40 -196.20 -37.61
N ALA A 348 8.74 -196.26 -37.67
CA ALA A 348 9.50 -197.50 -37.48
C ALA A 348 9.35 -198.10 -36.06
N ARG A 349 9.26 -197.23 -35.05
CA ARG A 349 9.17 -197.63 -33.63
C ARG A 349 7.82 -198.23 -33.22
N LYS A 350 6.74 -197.94 -33.95
CA LYS A 350 5.40 -198.49 -33.70
C LYS A 350 5.26 -199.93 -34.20
N GLN A 351 5.92 -200.27 -35.30
CA GLN A 351 5.85 -201.62 -35.89
C GLN A 351 6.60 -202.67 -35.05
N GLU A 352 7.63 -202.28 -34.28
CA GLU A 352 8.33 -203.16 -33.32
C GLU A 352 7.54 -203.43 -32.03
N LEU A 353 6.70 -202.50 -31.58
CA LEU A 353 5.92 -202.66 -30.34
C LEU A 353 4.73 -203.61 -30.53
N GLU A 354 4.18 -203.70 -31.73
CA GLU A 354 3.05 -204.57 -32.04
C GLU A 354 3.44 -206.05 -32.14
N SER A 355 4.68 -206.38 -32.50
CA SER A 355 5.17 -207.77 -32.55
C SER A 355 5.51 -208.35 -31.16
N GLN A 356 5.86 -207.50 -30.18
CA GLN A 356 6.20 -207.94 -28.81
C GLN A 356 4.97 -208.24 -27.95
N LEU A 357 3.80 -207.70 -28.32
CA LEU A 357 2.55 -207.93 -27.57
C LEU A 357 1.88 -209.26 -27.93
N THR A 358 2.04 -209.75 -29.16
CA THR A 358 1.45 -211.01 -29.61
C THR A 358 2.15 -212.23 -29.01
N GLU A 359 3.47 -212.17 -28.76
CA GLU A 359 4.24 -213.24 -28.12
C GLU A 359 3.94 -213.42 -26.62
N ARG A 360 3.65 -212.33 -25.90
CA ARG A 360 3.31 -212.38 -24.47
C ARG A 360 1.96 -213.04 -24.19
N HIS A 361 1.03 -212.98 -25.14
CA HIS A 361 -0.28 -213.61 -24.97
C HIS A 361 -0.24 -215.15 -25.06
N LEU A 362 0.73 -215.74 -25.75
CA LEU A 362 0.88 -217.20 -25.85
C LEU A 362 1.51 -217.83 -24.59
N GLN A 363 2.51 -217.17 -24.00
CA GLN A 363 3.27 -217.71 -22.85
C GLN A 363 2.46 -217.77 -21.55
N ALA A 364 1.43 -216.94 -21.40
CA ALA A 364 0.59 -216.92 -20.19
C ALA A 364 -0.39 -218.11 -20.12
N GLN A 365 -0.79 -218.70 -21.25
CA GLN A 365 -1.73 -219.83 -21.25
C GLN A 365 -1.09 -221.16 -20.83
N GLU A 366 0.20 -221.35 -21.07
CA GLU A 366 0.91 -222.60 -20.76
C GLU A 366 1.29 -222.74 -19.28
N ALA A 367 1.53 -221.63 -18.58
CA ALA A 367 1.95 -221.64 -17.17
C ALA A 367 0.85 -222.09 -16.19
N LEU A 368 -0.42 -221.85 -16.53
CA LEU A 368 -1.54 -222.16 -15.65
C LEU A 368 -1.86 -223.67 -15.59
N GLN A 369 -1.44 -224.44 -16.60
CA GLN A 369 -1.68 -225.88 -16.64
C GLN A 369 -0.73 -226.66 -15.72
N ARG A 370 0.51 -226.18 -15.52
CA ARG A 370 1.53 -226.85 -14.70
C ARG A 370 1.27 -226.78 -13.19
N GLN A 371 0.64 -225.71 -12.71
CA GLN A 371 0.39 -225.53 -11.27
C GLN A 371 -0.63 -226.51 -10.69
N LYS A 372 -1.46 -227.15 -11.52
CA LYS A 372 -2.45 -228.12 -11.04
C LYS A 372 -1.85 -229.49 -10.74
N GLU A 373 -0.64 -229.78 -11.21
CA GLU A 373 -0.01 -231.09 -11.08
C GLU A 373 0.89 -231.18 -9.83
N GLU A 374 1.48 -230.07 -9.37
CA GLU A 374 2.44 -230.06 -8.25
C GLU A 374 1.80 -230.14 -6.85
N GLU A 375 0.54 -229.69 -6.68
CA GLU A 375 -0.09 -229.69 -5.36
C GLU A 375 -0.54 -231.08 -4.88
N GLU A 376 -0.69 -232.06 -5.77
CA GLU A 376 -1.07 -233.42 -5.36
C GLU A 376 0.09 -234.19 -4.70
N GLU A 377 1.34 -233.83 -4.98
CA GLU A 377 2.53 -234.57 -4.50
C GLU A 377 2.97 -234.19 -3.07
N ALA A 378 2.72 -232.95 -2.64
CA ALA A 378 3.21 -232.45 -1.36
C ALA A 378 2.51 -233.08 -0.13
N ARG A 379 1.29 -233.64 -0.29
CA ARG A 379 0.53 -234.25 0.82
C ARG A 379 1.18 -235.50 1.42
N LEU A 380 2.20 -236.08 0.80
CA LEU A 380 2.77 -237.36 1.22
C LEU A 380 4.08 -237.26 2.03
N ALA A 381 4.76 -236.11 2.06
CA ALA A 381 6.14 -236.04 2.58
C ALA A 381 6.27 -235.76 4.10
N GLU A 382 5.32 -235.09 4.73
CA GLU A 382 5.56 -234.53 6.08
C GLU A 382 5.38 -235.54 7.24
N GLN A 383 4.72 -236.67 7.02
CA GLN A 383 4.49 -237.67 8.08
C GLN A 383 5.76 -238.37 8.57
N HIS A 384 6.91 -238.22 7.90
CA HIS A 384 8.05 -239.12 8.09
C HIS A 384 9.22 -238.54 8.90
N CYS A 385 9.29 -237.22 9.12
CA CYS A 385 10.53 -236.59 9.64
C CYS A 385 10.50 -236.29 11.14
N GLU A 386 9.33 -236.11 11.75
CA GLU A 386 9.24 -235.76 13.18
C GLU A 386 9.60 -236.95 14.11
N GLU A 387 9.56 -238.18 13.59
CA GLU A 387 9.93 -239.40 14.31
C GLU A 387 11.44 -239.50 14.60
N LEU A 388 12.29 -238.77 13.86
CA LEU A 388 13.75 -238.90 13.92
C LEU A 388 14.43 -237.91 14.90
N VAL A 389 13.86 -236.74 15.17
CA VAL A 389 14.45 -235.78 16.13
C VAL A 389 14.18 -236.19 17.59
N ARG A 390 13.18 -237.07 17.80
CA ARG A 390 12.74 -237.67 19.07
C ARG A 390 13.82 -238.39 19.88
N GLN A 391 14.97 -238.71 19.30
CA GLN A 391 15.90 -239.67 19.92
C GLN A 391 17.30 -239.11 20.19
N GLU A 392 17.70 -237.96 19.63
CA GLU A 392 19.09 -237.47 19.71
C GLU A 392 19.38 -236.52 20.88
N ALA A 393 18.46 -235.65 21.29
CA ALA A 393 18.72 -234.74 22.42
C ALA A 393 18.77 -235.47 23.80
N LYS A 394 18.10 -236.63 23.92
CA LYS A 394 18.07 -237.48 25.13
C LYS A 394 19.36 -238.28 25.39
N ARG A 395 20.31 -238.33 24.46
CA ARG A 395 21.50 -239.20 24.54
C ARG A 395 22.85 -238.49 24.71
N MET A 396 22.91 -237.14 24.78
CA MET A 396 24.17 -236.37 24.80
C MET A 396 24.50 -235.57 26.08
N THR A 397 23.66 -235.56 27.13
CA THR A 397 23.89 -234.77 28.38
C THR A 397 24.98 -235.28 29.34
N GLU A 398 25.63 -236.43 29.13
CA GLU A 398 26.87 -236.79 29.87
C GLU A 398 27.95 -237.06 28.81
N ARG A 399 29.08 -236.36 28.67
CA ARG A 399 29.89 -235.42 29.49
C ARG A 399 30.52 -235.94 30.81
N GLY A 400 31.02 -237.17 30.95
CA GLY A 400 31.45 -238.13 29.91
C GLY A 400 30.32 -238.99 29.35
N TYR A 401 30.29 -239.35 28.07
CA TYR A 401 31.21 -240.37 27.56
C TYR A 401 32.65 -239.87 27.22
N PRO A 402 33.65 -240.77 27.28
CA PRO A 402 35.09 -240.55 27.20
C PRO A 402 35.57 -240.06 25.82
N SER A 403 36.84 -239.65 25.83
CA SER A 403 37.62 -239.03 24.75
C SER A 403 37.71 -239.74 23.39
N LYS A 404 38.28 -238.99 22.40
CA LYS A 404 38.98 -239.35 21.13
C LYS A 404 38.14 -239.20 19.84
N PRO A 405 38.69 -239.33 18.60
CA PRO A 405 39.99 -238.96 17.98
C PRO A 405 39.84 -238.26 16.58
N ARG A 406 40.95 -238.25 15.81
CA ARG A 406 41.30 -237.95 14.38
C ARG A 406 40.24 -238.31 13.30
N GLY A 407 40.23 -237.79 12.06
CA GLY A 407 41.17 -236.93 11.31
C GLY A 407 40.71 -236.62 9.86
N ARG A 408 41.65 -236.13 9.00
CA ARG A 408 41.55 -236.17 7.51
C ARG A 408 41.25 -237.63 7.06
N PRO A 409 40.52 -237.97 5.95
CA PRO A 409 40.70 -237.40 4.59
C PRO A 409 39.40 -237.47 3.69
N LYS A 410 39.33 -237.20 2.36
CA LYS A 410 40.27 -236.86 1.28
C LYS A 410 39.49 -236.35 0.06
N THR A 411 40.26 -235.65 -0.80
CA THR A 411 40.20 -235.45 -2.26
C THR A 411 39.01 -235.99 -3.02
N ALA A 412 38.59 -235.15 -3.96
CA ALA A 412 38.06 -235.60 -5.23
C ALA A 412 36.95 -236.60 -4.96
N TRP A 413 37.03 -237.81 -5.53
CA TRP A 413 36.24 -237.85 -6.75
C TRP A 413 34.82 -237.97 -6.26
N THR A 414 33.91 -237.33 -6.90
CA THR A 414 33.87 -237.26 -8.33
C THR A 414 32.81 -236.23 -8.64
#